data_AF-A0A2P5ECX6-F1
#
_entry.id   AF-A0A2P5ECX6-F1
#
_cell.length_a   1.000
_cell.length_b   1.000
_cell.length_c   1.000
_cell.angle_alpha   90.00
_cell.angle_beta   90.00
_cell.angle_gamma   90.00
#
_symmetry.space_group_name_H-M   'P 1'
#
loop_
_entity.id
_entity.type
_entity.pdbx_description
1 polymer ?
#
loop_
_entity_poly.entity_id
_entity_poly.type
_entity_poly.pdbx_seq_one_letter_code
_entity_poly.pdbx_strand_id
1 'polypeptide(L)'
;MATSSLLDPNLNSLLPVGFLERTKERGLVVKNWAPQIEVLSHDSVAWPLYMEQRLSRMVLVEELKLALPMNESENGFVNASKV
;
A
#
# COMPACT_ATOMS: atom_id res chain seq x y z
N MET A 1 24.54 9.01 -13.88
CA MET A 1 23.46 8.00 -13.95
C MET A 1 22.15 8.75 -14.09
N ALA A 2 21.67 8.93 -15.32
CA ALA A 2 20.49 9.72 -15.63
C ALA A 2 19.55 8.85 -16.48
N THR A 3 18.60 8.18 -15.83
CA THR A 3 17.51 7.43 -16.47
C THR A 3 16.16 7.62 -15.76
N SER A 4 16.06 8.36 -14.64
CA SER A 4 14.81 8.45 -13.87
C SER A 4 13.75 9.36 -14.51
N SER A 5 14.14 10.39 -15.26
CA SER A 5 13.21 11.40 -15.77
C SER A 5 12.27 10.92 -16.89
N LEU A 6 12.49 9.72 -17.44
CA LEU A 6 11.65 9.14 -18.51
C LEU A 6 10.51 8.26 -17.98
N LEU A 7 10.54 7.86 -16.71
CA LEU A 7 9.54 6.96 -16.09
C LEU A 7 8.73 7.64 -14.99
N ASP A 8 8.83 8.96 -14.82
CA ASP A 8 8.11 9.66 -13.76
C ASP A 8 6.59 9.65 -14.05
N PRO A 9 5.79 8.93 -13.24
CA PRO A 9 4.36 8.88 -13.48
C PRO A 9 3.74 10.26 -13.27
N ASN A 10 2.89 10.65 -14.21
CA ASN A 10 2.07 11.84 -14.08
C ASN A 10 0.90 11.51 -13.13
N LEU A 11 1.01 11.93 -11.88
CA LEU A 11 -0.01 11.64 -10.85
C LEU A 11 -1.35 12.32 -11.14
N ASN A 12 -1.33 13.49 -11.78
CA ASN A 12 -2.57 14.22 -12.10
C ASN A 12 -3.41 13.52 -13.18
N SER A 13 -2.81 12.68 -14.02
CA SER A 13 -3.56 11.83 -14.96
C SER A 13 -4.00 10.49 -14.38
N LEU A 14 -3.34 10.00 -13.34
CA LEU A 14 -3.63 8.69 -12.72
C LEU A 14 -4.65 8.78 -11.58
N LEU A 15 -4.69 9.92 -10.90
CA LEU A 15 -5.51 10.12 -9.70
C LEU A 15 -6.73 10.99 -10.02
N PRO A 16 -7.81 10.89 -9.23
CA PRO A 16 -8.97 11.77 -9.38
C PRO A 16 -8.58 13.25 -9.31
N VAL A 17 -9.32 14.09 -10.03
CA VAL A 17 -9.08 15.55 -10.05
C VAL A 17 -9.07 16.11 -8.63
N GLY A 18 -8.04 16.90 -8.32
CA GLY A 18 -7.86 17.54 -7.01
C GLY A 18 -7.50 16.59 -5.86
N PHE A 19 -7.16 15.31 -6.12
CA PHE A 19 -6.81 14.35 -5.08
C PHE A 19 -5.65 14.82 -4.21
N LEU A 20 -4.52 15.23 -4.82
CA LEU A 20 -3.31 15.65 -4.09
C LEU A 20 -3.58 16.86 -3.18
N GLU A 21 -4.34 17.85 -3.66
CA GLU A 21 -4.70 19.02 -2.86
C GLU A 21 -5.58 18.67 -1.66
N ARG A 22 -6.53 17.74 -1.84
CA ARG A 22 -7.43 17.31 -0.75
C ARG A 22 -6.75 16.45 0.30
N THR A 23 -5.60 15.84 0.00
CA THR A 23 -4.91 14.91 0.90
C THR A 23 -3.60 15.44 1.46
N LYS A 24 -3.11 16.60 0.99
CA LYS A 24 -1.79 17.16 1.35
C LYS A 24 -1.50 17.29 2.85
N GLU A 25 -2.52 17.49 3.68
CA GLU A 25 -2.34 17.64 5.14
C GLU A 25 -2.32 16.31 5.91
N ARG A 26 -2.77 15.21 5.28
CA ARG A 26 -2.96 13.91 5.95
C ARG A 26 -2.32 12.73 5.24
N GLY A 27 -1.76 12.93 4.05
CA GLY A 27 -1.22 11.85 3.23
C GLY A 27 -0.13 12.34 2.28
N LEU A 28 0.78 11.42 1.95
CA LEU A 28 1.91 11.65 1.05
C LEU A 28 1.86 10.62 -0.08
N VAL A 29 1.96 11.09 -1.33
CA VAL A 29 2.10 10.21 -2.50
C VAL A 29 3.55 10.24 -2.97
N VAL A 30 4.25 9.13 -2.79
CA VAL A 30 5.63 8.95 -3.22
C VAL A 30 5.65 8.26 -4.59
N LYS A 31 6.41 8.81 -5.54
CA LYS A 31 6.55 8.22 -6.88
C LYS A 31 7.65 7.17 -6.89
N ASN A 32 7.47 6.12 -7.70
CA ASN A 32 8.45 5.08 -8.02
C ASN A 32 8.86 4.19 -6.83
N TRP A 33 9.44 4.76 -5.77
CA TRP A 33 9.96 3.99 -4.63
C TRP A 33 9.85 4.78 -3.33
N ALA A 34 9.49 4.08 -2.24
CA ALA A 34 9.47 4.60 -0.88
C ALA A 34 10.37 3.72 0.01
N PRO A 35 10.92 4.26 1.11
CA PRO A 35 11.76 3.50 2.05
C PRO A 35 10.95 2.42 2.77
N GLN A 36 10.82 1.26 2.11
CA GLN A 36 9.91 0.18 2.52
C GLN A 36 10.17 -0.30 3.96
N ILE A 37 11.43 -0.35 4.40
CA ILE A 37 11.78 -0.80 5.76
C ILE A 37 11.24 0.18 6.82
N GLU A 38 11.37 1.49 6.59
CA GLU A 38 10.84 2.53 7.49
C GLU A 38 9.31 2.57 7.47
N VAL A 39 8.70 2.32 6.32
CA VAL A 39 7.23 2.19 6.22
C VAL A 39 6.74 0.96 6.98
N LEU A 40 7.40 -0.19 6.79
CA LEU A 40 7.04 -1.46 7.44
C LEU A 40 7.37 -1.53 8.94
N SER A 41 8.12 -0.57 9.48
CA SER A 41 8.28 -0.46 10.95
C SER A 41 7.00 0.02 11.64
N HIS A 42 5.97 0.39 10.87
CA HIS A 42 4.64 0.76 11.36
C HIS A 42 3.63 -0.35 11.01
N ASP A 43 2.54 -0.42 11.78
CA ASP A 43 1.42 -1.33 11.54
C ASP A 43 0.95 -1.22 10.08
N SER A 44 1.02 -2.35 9.37
CA SER A 44 0.78 -2.42 7.93
C SER A 44 -0.43 -3.30 7.60
N VAL A 45 -1.02 -3.12 6.42
CA VAL A 45 -2.11 -3.99 5.94
C VAL A 45 -1.58 -4.90 4.85
N ALA A 46 -1.83 -6.21 4.96
CA ALA A 46 -1.35 -7.19 4.00
C ALA A 46 -2.36 -7.43 2.86
N TRP A 47 -2.07 -6.88 1.68
CA TRP A 47 -2.84 -7.06 0.45
C TRP A 47 -2.03 -7.87 -0.59
N PRO A 48 -2.25 -9.19 -0.71
CA PRO A 48 -1.59 -10.00 -1.73
C PRO A 48 -2.21 -9.74 -3.11
N LEU A 49 -1.40 -9.57 -4.14
CA LEU A 49 -1.86 -9.42 -5.53
C LEU A 49 -1.67 -10.73 -6.32
N TYR A 50 -0.47 -11.33 -6.26
CA TYR A 50 -0.15 -12.51 -7.04
C TYR A 50 0.68 -13.55 -6.28
N MET A 51 0.57 -14.80 -6.73
CA MET A 51 1.46 -15.93 -6.39
C MET A 51 1.77 -16.06 -4.87
N GLU A 52 3.05 -16.15 -4.52
CA GLU A 52 3.57 -16.43 -3.19
C GLU A 52 3.26 -15.34 -2.17
N GLN A 53 2.81 -14.15 -2.61
CA GLN A 53 2.40 -13.08 -1.70
C GLN A 53 1.25 -13.51 -0.79
N ARG A 54 0.43 -14.48 -1.22
CA ARG A 54 -0.59 -15.10 -0.34
C ARG A 54 0.04 -15.84 0.83
N LEU A 55 1.16 -16.52 0.61
CA LEU A 55 1.91 -17.20 1.66
C LEU A 55 2.67 -16.20 2.53
N SER A 56 3.32 -15.20 1.92
CA SER A 56 4.00 -14.13 2.67
C SER A 56 3.05 -13.37 3.58
N ARG A 57 1.82 -13.11 3.13
CA ARG A 57 0.75 -12.56 3.98
C ARG A 57 0.52 -13.42 5.22
N MET A 58 0.33 -14.73 5.05
CA MET A 58 0.04 -15.63 6.16
C MET A 58 1.14 -15.52 7.24
N VAL A 59 2.41 -15.53 6.83
CA VAL A 59 3.53 -15.36 7.77
C VAL A 59 3.53 -13.98 8.43
N LEU A 60 3.24 -12.91 7.68
CA LEU A 60 3.21 -11.54 8.23
C LEU A 60 2.07 -11.30 9.23
N VAL A 61 0.91 -11.91 8.99
CA VAL A 61 -0.30 -11.75 9.81
C VAL A 61 -0.32 -12.71 10.99
N GLU A 62 -0.13 -14.00 10.75
CA GLU A 62 -0.33 -15.06 11.75
C GLU A 62 0.91 -15.25 12.63
N GLU A 63 2.10 -15.33 12.03
CA GLU A 63 3.34 -15.67 12.75
C GLU A 63 4.02 -14.42 13.32
N LEU A 64 4.28 -13.43 12.45
CA LEU A 64 5.04 -12.24 12.81
C LEU A 64 4.19 -11.17 13.50
N LYS A 65 2.85 -11.20 13.32
CA LYS A 65 1.90 -10.20 13.84
C LYS A 65 2.29 -8.74 13.49
N LEU A 66 2.93 -8.57 12.34
CA LEU A 66 3.39 -7.26 11.83
C LEU A 66 2.39 -6.62 10.86
N ALA A 67 1.36 -7.36 10.45
CA ALA A 67 0.35 -6.84 9.53
C ALA A 67 -1.07 -7.28 9.90
N LEU A 68 -2.05 -6.46 9.55
CA LEU A 68 -3.47 -6.78 9.67
C LEU A 68 -3.93 -7.60 8.46
N PRO A 69 -4.79 -8.63 8.66
CA PRO A 69 -5.45 -9.30 7.57
C PRO A 69 -6.43 -8.33 6.93
N MET A 70 -6.62 -8.51 5.63
CA MET A 70 -7.66 -7.81 4.89
C MET A 70 -8.68 -8.81 4.38
N ASN A 71 -9.91 -8.68 4.84
CA ASN A 71 -11.01 -9.57 4.54
C ASN A 71 -11.98 -8.87 3.60
N GLU A 72 -12.35 -9.55 2.52
CA GLU A 72 -13.39 -9.07 1.61
C GLU A 72 -14.76 -9.47 2.16
N SER A 73 -15.63 -8.48 2.30
CA SER A 73 -17.00 -8.64 2.78
C SER A 73 -17.92 -8.92 1.60
N GLU A 74 -19.07 -9.55 1.85
CA GLU A 74 -20.03 -9.95 0.80
C GLU A 74 -20.59 -8.76 -0.02
N ASN A 75 -20.51 -7.55 0.52
CA ASN A 75 -20.92 -6.31 -0.13
C ASN A 75 -19.81 -5.67 -1.00
N GLY A 76 -18.69 -6.36 -1.22
CA GLY A 76 -17.55 -5.87 -2.02
C GLY A 76 -16.64 -4.87 -1.30
N PHE A 77 -16.84 -4.64 0.01
CA PHE A 77 -15.93 -3.81 0.81
C PHE A 77 -14.86 -4.67 1.48
N VAL A 78 -13.64 -4.12 1.57
CA VAL A 78 -12.55 -4.74 2.32
C VAL A 78 -12.44 -4.15 3.72
N ASN A 79 -12.26 -5.00 4.73
CA ASN A 79 -12.05 -4.62 6.12
C ASN A 79 -10.70 -5.15 6.62
N ALA A 80 -10.00 -4.34 7.41
CA ALA A 80 -8.84 -4.79 8.18
C ALA A 80 -9.13 -4.58 9.67
N SER A 81 -9.26 -5.68 10.41
CA SER A 81 -9.51 -5.70 11.86
C SER A 81 -8.39 -6.48 12.54
N LYS A 82 -7.95 -5.97 13.70
CA LYS A 82 -6.99 -6.66 14.55
C LYS A 82 -7.71 -7.82 15.23
N VAL A 83 -7.25 -9.04 14.95
CA VAL A 83 -7.70 -10.28 15.61
C VAL A 83 -7.13 -10.35 17.02
#